data_AF-A0A5J9WL05-F1
#
_entry.id   AF-A0A5J9WL05-F1
#
_cell.length_a   1.000
_cell.length_b   1.000
_cell.length_c   1.000
_cell.angle_alpha   90.00
_cell.angle_beta   90.00
_cell.angle_gamma   90.00
#
_symmetry.space_group_name_H-M   'P 1'
#
loop_
_entity.id
_entity.type
_entity.pdbx_description
1 polymer ?
#
loop_
_entity_poly.entity_id
_entity_poly.type
_entity_poly.pdbx_seq_one_letter_code
_entity_poly.pdbx_strand_id
1 'polypeptide(L)'
;MPGVPAAASVHVAPLRVALGTASWGGYAVLLICQPLFRLAVARAGDAGWTLLDTPARCWVDAVLAASADEGTQRRVVYAMDTAGRVDAWDMDAMPAPSSWAIAPSCRCTCMGRACSMSAACRKYIVELSPGRLLQVHRLRDAAHARYKWEPRPERVEYTTAKVELFEYTTAGEGGRGQWAPVDSGKINNGVLAGRALFLGKSASLCVQADDGGCCPGVKGNCVYFTDDGPWTHERCHEVAPDVGVLDLADGSYRPPRGAVRDLLWKWPPPVWVFPSLAN
;
A
#
# COMPACT_ATOMS: atom_id res chain seq x y z
N MET A 1 -21.69 4.55 -30.02
CA MET A 1 -20.66 5.07 -29.10
C MET A 1 -20.28 3.94 -28.15
N PRO A 2 -19.20 3.17 -28.41
CA PRO A 2 -18.77 2.10 -27.52
C PRO A 2 -17.95 2.68 -26.36
N GLY A 3 -18.24 2.21 -25.14
CA GLY A 3 -17.61 2.66 -23.90
C GLY A 3 -16.15 2.22 -23.77
N VAL A 4 -15.34 3.11 -23.18
CA VAL A 4 -13.95 2.85 -22.82
C VAL A 4 -13.92 1.79 -21.69
N PRO A 5 -13.12 0.71 -21.80
CA PRO A 5 -13.01 -0.25 -20.72
C PRO A 5 -12.21 0.34 -19.56
N ALA A 6 -12.76 0.23 -18.34
CA ALA A 6 -12.00 0.51 -17.12
C ALA A 6 -10.86 -0.53 -16.99
N ALA A 7 -9.64 -0.06 -16.76
CA ALA A 7 -8.51 -0.94 -16.49
C ALA A 7 -8.75 -1.66 -15.14
N ALA A 8 -9.14 -2.93 -15.21
CA ALA A 8 -9.21 -3.83 -14.06
C ALA A 8 -7.95 -4.71 -14.06
N SER A 9 -7.13 -4.58 -13.02
CA SER A 9 -6.06 -5.55 -12.72
C SER A 9 -6.69 -6.82 -12.17
N VAL A 10 -6.50 -7.94 -12.86
CA VAL A 10 -6.97 -9.26 -12.45
C VAL A 10 -5.83 -9.99 -11.75
N HIS A 11 -6.07 -10.45 -10.52
CA HIS A 11 -5.22 -11.43 -9.84
C HIS A 11 -6.03 -12.72 -9.68
N VAL A 12 -5.52 -13.83 -10.24
CA VAL A 12 -6.09 -15.17 -10.04
C VAL A 12 -4.96 -16.16 -9.80
N ALA A 13 -5.12 -17.00 -8.77
CA ALA A 13 -4.70 -18.41 -8.80
C ALA A 13 -5.68 -19.22 -7.93
N PRO A 14 -6.12 -20.43 -8.34
CA PRO A 14 -7.22 -21.15 -7.72
C PRO A 14 -6.75 -22.10 -6.61
N LEU A 15 -7.57 -22.29 -5.58
CA LEU A 15 -7.56 -23.51 -4.78
C LEU A 15 -9.00 -23.99 -4.59
N ARG A 16 -9.32 -25.16 -5.15
CA ARG A 16 -10.54 -25.89 -4.82
C ARG A 16 -10.31 -26.60 -3.48
N VAL A 17 -10.87 -26.07 -2.40
CA VAL A 17 -11.06 -26.82 -1.16
C VAL A 17 -12.52 -27.26 -1.11
N ALA A 18 -12.74 -28.56 -0.87
CA ALA A 18 -14.06 -29.15 -0.76
C ALA A 18 -14.82 -28.58 0.45
N LEU A 19 -16.13 -28.39 0.24
CA LEU A 19 -17.06 -27.62 1.05
C LEU A 19 -17.20 -28.09 2.51
N GLY A 20 -17.08 -27.12 3.42
CA GLY A 20 -17.75 -27.09 4.72
C GLY A 20 -18.73 -25.92 4.75
N THR A 21 -19.94 -26.19 5.25
CA THR A 21 -21.11 -25.28 5.27
C THR A 21 -20.78 -23.88 5.81
N ALA A 22 -21.26 -22.85 5.10
CA ALA A 22 -21.14 -21.42 5.39
C ALA A 22 -19.78 -20.74 5.12
N SER A 23 -18.93 -21.32 4.27
CA SER A 23 -17.72 -20.66 3.77
C SER A 23 -17.77 -20.46 2.26
N TRP A 24 -17.67 -19.20 1.83
CA TRP A 24 -17.29 -18.79 0.47
C TRP A 24 -16.05 -19.55 0.00
N GLY A 25 -16.00 -19.90 -1.29
CA GLY A 25 -15.14 -20.91 -1.95
C GLY A 25 -13.63 -20.70 -1.93
N GLY A 26 -13.05 -20.33 -0.79
CA GLY A 26 -11.63 -20.35 -0.48
C GLY A 26 -10.90 -19.01 -0.60
N TYR A 27 -11.47 -18.00 -1.27
CA TYR A 27 -10.78 -16.72 -1.50
C TYR A 27 -11.71 -15.51 -1.55
N ALA A 28 -11.09 -14.36 -1.27
CA ALA A 28 -11.64 -13.02 -1.38
C ALA A 28 -10.88 -12.17 -2.37
N VAL A 29 -11.57 -11.29 -3.08
CA VAL A 29 -10.93 -10.21 -3.80
C VAL A 29 -11.48 -8.89 -3.29
N LEU A 30 -10.58 -8.00 -2.88
CA LEU A 30 -10.89 -6.63 -2.48
C LEU A 30 -10.26 -5.67 -3.48
N LEU A 31 -11.03 -4.68 -3.94
CA LEU A 31 -10.59 -3.67 -4.89
C LEU A 31 -10.83 -2.27 -4.34
N ILE A 32 -9.85 -1.41 -4.59
CA ILE A 32 -10.00 0.05 -4.49
C ILE A 32 -10.29 0.57 -5.91
N CYS A 33 -11.56 0.84 -6.18
CA CYS A 33 -12.08 1.23 -7.48
C CYS A 33 -11.80 2.70 -7.78
N GLN A 34 -10.93 2.97 -8.75
CA GLN A 34 -10.71 4.31 -9.31
C GLN A 34 -11.86 4.71 -10.25
N PRO A 35 -12.14 6.02 -10.46
CA PRO A 35 -11.42 7.18 -9.90
C PRO A 35 -11.90 7.60 -8.51
N LEU A 36 -12.98 7.02 -8.00
CA LEU A 36 -13.63 7.45 -6.76
C LEU A 36 -13.00 6.85 -5.49
N PHE A 37 -12.00 5.97 -5.64
CA PHE A 37 -11.28 5.34 -4.53
C PHE A 37 -12.21 4.57 -3.59
N ARG A 38 -13.19 3.86 -4.16
CA ARG A 38 -14.21 3.13 -3.40
C ARG A 38 -13.84 1.67 -3.16
N LEU A 39 -14.35 1.08 -2.09
CA LEU A 39 -14.03 -0.29 -1.70
C LEU A 39 -15.10 -1.27 -2.22
N ALA A 40 -14.68 -2.28 -2.99
CA ALA A 40 -15.56 -3.35 -3.46
C ALA A 40 -14.95 -4.72 -3.16
N VAL A 41 -15.81 -5.69 -2.84
CA VAL A 41 -15.42 -7.09 -2.58
C VAL A 41 -16.18 -8.04 -3.49
N ALA A 42 -15.52 -9.12 -3.89
CA ALA A 42 -16.18 -10.31 -4.39
C ALA A 42 -15.64 -11.54 -3.66
N ARG A 43 -16.55 -12.36 -3.15
CA ARG A 43 -16.25 -13.64 -2.52
C ARG A 43 -16.35 -14.77 -3.54
N ALA A 44 -15.57 -15.82 -3.36
CA ALA A 44 -15.75 -17.04 -4.13
C ALA A 44 -17.17 -17.60 -3.95
N GLY A 45 -17.96 -17.59 -5.03
CA GLY A 45 -19.37 -17.99 -5.02
C GLY A 45 -20.37 -16.82 -5.03
N ASP A 46 -19.90 -15.57 -4.88
CA ASP A 46 -20.77 -14.40 -5.07
C ASP A 46 -21.20 -14.26 -6.53
N ALA A 47 -22.44 -13.81 -6.75
CA ALA A 47 -22.95 -13.53 -8.09
C ALA A 47 -22.35 -12.26 -8.72
N GLY A 48 -21.70 -11.42 -7.92
CA GLY A 48 -21.11 -10.16 -8.37
C GLY A 48 -20.39 -9.41 -7.26
N TRP A 49 -19.87 -8.24 -7.60
CA TRP A 49 -19.17 -7.36 -6.66
C TRP A 49 -20.14 -6.66 -5.72
N THR A 50 -19.78 -6.59 -4.44
CA THR A 50 -20.47 -5.82 -3.41
C THR A 50 -19.66 -4.57 -3.08
N LEU A 51 -20.27 -3.40 -3.20
CA LEU A 51 -19.68 -2.14 -2.75
C LEU A 51 -19.80 -2.05 -1.22
N LEU A 52 -18.69 -1.78 -0.54
CA LEU A 52 -18.62 -1.83 0.93
C LEU A 52 -18.75 -0.48 1.61
N ASP A 53 -18.32 0.58 0.94
CA ASP A 53 -18.13 1.89 1.54
C ASP A 53 -19.15 2.93 1.10
N THR A 54 -19.16 4.04 1.84
CA THR A 54 -19.96 5.22 1.48
C THR A 54 -19.14 6.19 0.62
N PRO A 55 -19.78 6.99 -0.25
CA PRO A 55 -19.08 7.91 -1.16
C PRO A 55 -18.24 9.00 -0.48
N ALA A 56 -18.35 9.16 0.84
CA ALA A 56 -17.65 10.19 1.60
C ALA A 56 -16.19 9.84 1.94
N ARG A 57 -15.76 8.59 1.71
CA ARG A 57 -14.38 8.13 1.97
C ARG A 57 -13.65 7.84 0.67
N CYS A 58 -12.34 8.05 0.67
CA CYS A 58 -11.46 7.70 -0.42
C CYS A 58 -10.36 6.79 0.13
N TRP A 59 -10.43 5.50 -0.20
CA TRP A 59 -9.47 4.49 0.23
C TRP A 59 -8.24 4.52 -0.66
N VAL A 60 -7.04 4.42 -0.08
CA VAL A 60 -5.78 4.54 -0.83
C VAL A 60 -4.89 3.32 -0.74
N ASP A 61 -5.09 2.50 0.29
CA ASP A 61 -4.32 1.27 0.51
C ASP A 61 -5.11 0.29 1.38
N ALA A 62 -4.81 -1.00 1.25
CA ALA A 62 -5.40 -2.06 2.06
C ALA A 62 -4.45 -3.25 2.22
N VAL A 63 -4.41 -3.83 3.42
CA VAL A 63 -3.57 -5.00 3.74
C VAL A 63 -4.35 -6.05 4.51
N LEU A 64 -4.13 -7.32 4.16
CA LEU A 64 -4.69 -8.45 4.92
C LEU A 64 -4.00 -8.52 6.28
N ALA A 65 -4.78 -8.65 7.34
CA ALA A 65 -4.26 -8.82 8.69
C ALA A 65 -3.56 -10.18 8.82
N ALA A 66 -2.39 -10.18 9.46
CA ALA A 66 -1.63 -11.38 9.77
C ALA A 66 -2.39 -12.24 10.80
N SER A 67 -2.51 -13.53 10.48
CA SER A 67 -2.99 -14.57 11.38
C SER A 67 -2.20 -14.63 12.68
N ALA A 68 -2.80 -14.43 13.85
CA ALA A 68 -2.18 -14.76 15.14
C ALA A 68 -2.40 -16.22 15.58
N ASP A 69 -3.42 -16.91 15.04
CA ASP A 69 -3.82 -18.24 15.52
C ASP A 69 -4.44 -19.10 14.41
N GLU A 70 -4.11 -20.40 14.32
CA GLU A 70 -4.59 -21.30 13.26
C GLU A 70 -6.05 -21.75 13.46
N GLY A 71 -6.60 -21.61 14.68
CA GLY A 71 -7.87 -22.24 15.07
C GLY A 71 -9.16 -21.55 14.63
N THR A 72 -9.16 -20.24 14.37
CA THR A 72 -10.36 -19.46 13.97
C THR A 72 -9.94 -18.22 13.19
N GLN A 73 -9.48 -18.42 11.95
CA GLN A 73 -8.97 -17.35 11.09
C GLN A 73 -10.10 -16.53 10.48
N ARG A 74 -10.69 -15.63 11.27
CA ARG A 74 -11.54 -14.56 10.74
C ARG A 74 -10.65 -13.65 9.88
N ARG A 75 -10.94 -13.57 8.59
CA ARG A 75 -10.16 -12.78 7.63
C ARG A 75 -10.47 -11.31 7.81
N VAL A 76 -9.52 -10.58 8.38
CA VAL A 76 -9.62 -9.13 8.56
C VAL A 76 -8.75 -8.43 7.54
N VAL A 77 -9.26 -7.37 6.91
CA VAL A 77 -8.48 -6.47 6.06
C VAL A 77 -8.44 -5.09 6.70
N TYR A 78 -7.25 -4.53 6.85
CA TYR A 78 -7.07 -3.13 7.22
C TYR A 78 -7.11 -2.27 5.96
N ALA A 79 -8.11 -1.41 5.83
CA ALA A 79 -8.21 -0.43 4.76
C ALA A 79 -7.88 0.96 5.31
N MET A 80 -7.12 1.75 4.54
CA MET A 80 -6.71 3.10 4.93
C MET A 80 -7.24 4.15 3.96
N ASP A 81 -7.80 5.24 4.50
CA ASP A 81 -8.24 6.38 3.71
C ASP A 81 -7.14 7.42 3.46
N THR A 82 -7.41 8.38 2.57
CA THR A 82 -6.50 9.49 2.22
C THR A 82 -6.06 10.32 3.44
N ALA A 83 -6.89 10.41 4.49
CA ALA A 83 -6.55 11.08 5.73
C ALA A 83 -5.61 10.25 6.62
N GLY A 84 -5.38 8.98 6.28
CA GLY A 84 -4.60 8.03 7.07
C GLY A 84 -5.39 7.46 8.23
N ARG A 85 -6.73 7.43 8.16
CA ARG A 85 -7.57 6.70 9.11
C ARG A 85 -7.65 5.25 8.65
N VAL A 86 -7.69 4.32 9.60
CA VAL A 86 -7.69 2.88 9.32
C VAL A 86 -8.94 2.23 9.88
N ASP A 87 -9.65 1.50 9.03
CA ASP A 87 -10.76 0.64 9.41
C ASP A 87 -10.38 -0.83 9.17
N ALA A 88 -10.76 -1.69 10.11
CA ALA A 88 -10.73 -3.13 9.92
C ALA A 88 -12.05 -3.58 9.31
N TRP A 89 -11.96 -4.45 8.31
CA TRP A 89 -13.08 -5.08 7.64
C TRP A 89 -13.05 -6.57 7.93
N ASP A 90 -14.08 -7.07 8.58
CA ASP A 90 -14.29 -8.50 8.67
C ASP A 90 -14.88 -9.03 7.36
N MET A 91 -14.07 -9.77 6.63
CA MET A 91 -14.41 -10.32 5.33
C MET A 91 -15.27 -11.57 5.44
N ASP A 92 -15.35 -12.22 6.61
CA ASP A 92 -16.18 -13.41 6.82
C ASP A 92 -17.59 -13.06 7.37
N ALA A 93 -17.86 -11.79 7.69
CA ALA A 93 -19.19 -11.35 8.11
C ALA A 93 -20.24 -11.53 7.01
N MET A 94 -21.39 -12.07 7.41
CA MET A 94 -22.57 -12.26 6.57
C MET A 94 -23.73 -11.37 7.05
N PRO A 95 -24.57 -10.84 6.14
CA PRO A 95 -24.57 -11.06 4.68
C PRO A 95 -23.52 -10.23 3.92
N ALA A 96 -22.94 -9.21 4.55
CA ALA A 96 -21.91 -8.35 3.96
C ALA A 96 -20.79 -8.11 5.01
N PRO A 97 -19.57 -7.78 4.56
CA PRO A 97 -18.49 -7.40 5.46
C PRO A 97 -18.91 -6.30 6.43
N SER A 98 -18.48 -6.41 7.68
CA SER A 98 -18.67 -5.37 8.69
C SER A 98 -17.34 -4.67 8.96
N SER A 99 -17.40 -3.37 9.23
CA SER A 99 -16.19 -2.56 9.47
C SER A 99 -16.23 -1.84 10.81
N TRP A 100 -15.06 -1.64 11.42
CA TRP A 100 -14.91 -0.78 12.58
C TRP A 100 -13.61 0.03 12.53
N ALA A 101 -13.61 1.17 13.22
CA ALA A 101 -12.45 2.04 13.32
C ALA A 101 -11.35 1.37 14.16
N ILE A 102 -10.13 1.28 13.61
CA ILE A 102 -8.95 0.80 14.34
C ILE A 102 -8.07 1.96 14.77
N ALA A 103 -7.77 2.88 13.87
CA ALA A 103 -6.84 3.97 14.12
C ALA A 103 -7.35 5.30 13.54
N PRO A 104 -7.12 6.43 14.22
CA PRO A 104 -7.56 7.75 13.77
C PRO A 104 -6.75 8.22 12.56
N SER A 105 -7.09 9.38 11.98
CA SER A 105 -6.32 9.98 10.89
C SER A 105 -4.87 10.30 11.32
N CYS A 106 -3.91 10.00 10.45
CA CYS A 106 -2.51 10.36 10.64
C CYS A 106 -2.17 11.65 9.88
N ARG A 107 -1.74 12.68 10.62
CA ARG A 107 -1.36 13.98 10.04
C ARG A 107 0.03 13.88 9.42
N CYS A 108 0.15 14.26 8.14
CA CYS A 108 1.46 14.46 7.52
C CYS A 108 2.16 15.67 8.14
N THR A 109 3.49 15.62 8.19
CA THR A 109 4.35 16.76 8.56
C THR A 109 4.43 17.82 7.46
N CYS A 110 4.14 17.45 6.21
CA CYS A 110 4.05 18.35 5.09
C CYS A 110 2.91 19.36 5.31
N MET A 111 3.30 20.57 5.72
CA MET A 111 2.44 21.65 6.24
C MET A 111 1.18 21.89 5.39
N GLY A 112 0.02 21.42 5.86
CA GLY A 112 -1.28 21.87 5.35
C GLY A 112 -2.41 20.83 5.48
N ARG A 113 -3.65 21.30 5.70
CA ARG A 113 -4.87 20.47 5.76
C ARG A 113 -5.19 19.71 4.46
N ALA A 114 -4.44 19.96 3.38
CA ALA A 114 -4.70 19.47 2.02
C ALA A 114 -3.76 18.34 1.55
N CYS A 115 -2.94 17.78 2.45
CA CYS A 115 -2.01 16.70 2.09
C CYS A 115 -2.72 15.39 1.67
N SER A 116 -3.92 15.11 2.17
CA SER A 116 -4.61 13.82 1.97
C SER A 116 -4.77 13.40 0.50
N MET A 117 -4.85 14.36 -0.43
CA MET A 117 -5.00 14.12 -1.88
C MET A 117 -3.82 14.63 -2.71
N SER A 118 -2.72 15.05 -2.08
CA SER A 118 -1.61 15.67 -2.79
C SER A 118 -0.73 14.64 -3.49
N ALA A 119 -0.30 14.95 -4.72
CA ALA A 119 0.74 14.17 -5.40
C ALA A 119 2.05 14.13 -4.58
N ALA A 120 2.33 15.15 -3.77
CA ALA A 120 3.55 15.24 -2.97
C ALA A 120 3.59 14.28 -1.76
N CYS A 121 2.46 13.69 -1.35
CA CYS A 121 2.43 12.76 -0.22
C CYS A 121 1.50 11.58 -0.49
N ARG A 122 2.07 10.38 -0.54
CA ARG A 122 1.31 9.13 -0.54
C ARG A 122 1.43 8.44 0.80
N LYS A 123 0.34 7.87 1.27
CA LYS A 123 0.30 7.07 2.49
C LYS A 123 0.06 5.62 2.15
N TYR A 124 0.77 4.76 2.87
CA TYR A 124 0.63 3.31 2.81
C TYR A 124 0.45 2.76 4.22
N ILE A 125 -0.18 1.61 4.33
CA ILE A 125 -0.30 0.87 5.59
C ILE A 125 0.32 -0.51 5.44
N VAL A 126 1.06 -0.92 6.45
CA VAL A 126 1.62 -2.26 6.57
C VAL A 126 1.44 -2.75 7.99
N GLU A 127 1.41 -4.06 8.14
CA GLU A 127 1.43 -4.71 9.46
C GLU A 127 2.79 -5.36 9.67
N LEU A 128 3.45 -5.02 10.79
CA LEU A 128 4.78 -5.55 11.12
C LEU A 128 4.70 -6.93 11.78
N SER A 129 3.65 -7.13 12.56
CA SER A 129 3.26 -8.36 13.27
C SER A 129 1.78 -8.24 13.62
N PRO A 130 1.07 -9.34 13.93
CA PRO A 130 -0.36 -9.28 14.24
C PRO A 130 -0.74 -8.13 15.21
N GLY A 131 -1.62 -7.24 14.76
CA GLY A 131 -2.11 -6.05 15.47
C GLY A 131 -1.16 -4.84 15.48
N ARG A 132 0.06 -4.96 14.97
CA ARG A 132 1.10 -3.93 15.05
C ARG A 132 1.24 -3.19 13.72
N LEU A 133 0.50 -2.09 13.60
CA LEU A 133 0.36 -1.32 12.37
C LEU A 133 1.42 -0.23 12.24
N LEU A 134 1.89 -0.05 11.00
CA LEU A 134 2.81 1.00 10.60
C LEU A 134 2.22 1.74 9.39
N GLN A 135 2.14 3.07 9.49
CA GLN A 135 1.91 3.93 8.35
C GLN A 135 3.21 4.44 7.77
N VAL A 136 3.28 4.44 6.44
CA VAL A 136 4.44 4.88 5.68
C VAL A 136 4.01 6.04 4.80
N HIS A 137 4.54 7.23 5.06
CA HIS A 137 4.26 8.43 4.29
C HIS A 137 5.42 8.64 3.32
N ARG A 138 5.19 8.34 2.04
CA ARG A 138 6.13 8.58 0.94
C ARG A 138 5.98 10.02 0.48
N LEU A 139 7.04 10.79 0.67
CA LEU A 139 7.07 12.21 0.36
C LEU A 139 7.88 12.45 -0.91
N ARG A 140 7.27 13.19 -1.83
CA ARG A 140 7.82 13.45 -3.16
C ARG A 140 7.97 14.94 -3.38
N ASP A 141 9.11 15.31 -3.94
CA ASP A 141 9.39 16.66 -4.39
C ASP A 141 9.18 16.76 -5.89
N ALA A 142 8.89 17.97 -6.38
CA ALA A 142 8.86 18.22 -7.81
C ALA A 142 10.23 17.89 -8.42
N ALA A 143 10.29 16.87 -9.29
CA ALA A 143 11.53 16.41 -9.93
C ALA A 143 12.22 17.54 -10.73
N HIS A 144 11.41 18.48 -11.22
CA HIS A 144 11.82 19.64 -12.01
C HIS A 144 12.39 20.81 -11.23
N ALA A 145 12.36 20.80 -9.89
CA ALA A 145 13.00 21.84 -9.09
C ALA A 145 14.52 21.95 -9.32
N ARG A 146 15.13 21.00 -10.06
CA ARG A 146 16.56 20.95 -10.39
C ARG A 146 16.88 21.08 -11.90
N TYR A 147 15.90 21.14 -12.80
CA TYR A 147 16.13 21.27 -14.25
C TYR A 147 15.97 22.73 -14.72
N LYS A 148 16.76 23.15 -15.73
CA LYS A 148 16.80 24.54 -16.24
C LYS A 148 15.65 24.94 -17.18
N TRP A 149 14.87 23.98 -17.66
CA TRP A 149 13.72 24.24 -18.54
C TRP A 149 12.44 23.95 -17.74
N GLU A 150 11.58 24.96 -17.62
CA GLU A 150 10.31 24.84 -16.90
C GLU A 150 9.28 24.09 -17.75
N PRO A 151 8.81 22.91 -17.33
CA PRO A 151 7.66 22.27 -17.98
C PRO A 151 6.39 23.06 -17.67
N ARG A 152 5.35 22.88 -18.49
CA ARG A 152 4.01 23.41 -18.20
C ARG A 152 3.55 22.93 -16.80
N PRO A 153 2.83 23.76 -16.00
CA PRO A 153 2.36 23.38 -14.66
C PRO A 153 1.57 22.05 -14.61
N GLU A 154 0.93 21.64 -15.71
CA GLU A 154 0.20 20.36 -15.79
C GLU A 154 1.10 19.12 -15.94
N ARG A 155 2.43 19.29 -16.07
CA ARG A 155 3.43 18.24 -16.29
C ARG A 155 4.52 18.21 -15.20
N VAL A 156 4.22 18.71 -13.99
CA VAL A 156 5.15 18.63 -12.86
C VAL A 156 5.29 17.17 -12.42
N GLU A 157 6.46 16.60 -12.69
CA GLU A 157 6.88 15.30 -12.17
C GLU A 157 7.22 15.37 -10.68
N TYR A 158 7.01 14.25 -9.98
CA TYR A 158 7.32 14.10 -8.57
C TYR A 158 8.23 12.88 -8.37
N THR A 159 9.37 13.07 -7.72
CA THR A 159 10.28 11.98 -7.36
C THR A 159 10.34 11.80 -5.86
N THR A 160 10.49 10.57 -5.41
CA THR A 160 10.58 10.26 -3.98
C THR A 160 11.80 10.92 -3.37
N ALA A 161 11.55 11.75 -2.38
CA ALA A 161 12.58 12.50 -1.66
C ALA A 161 12.88 11.84 -0.31
N LYS A 162 11.84 11.40 0.41
CA LYS A 162 11.98 10.79 1.73
C LYS A 162 10.76 9.97 2.12
N VAL A 163 10.90 9.21 3.21
CA VAL A 163 9.82 8.46 3.85
C VAL A 163 9.75 8.84 5.32
N GLU A 164 8.52 8.99 5.82
CA GLU A 164 8.24 9.15 7.25
C GLU A 164 7.42 7.96 7.74
N LEU A 165 7.75 7.46 8.92
CA LEU A 165 7.14 6.27 9.51
C LEU A 165 6.34 6.66 10.75
N PHE A 166 5.16 6.06 10.90
CA PHE A 166 4.28 6.28 12.04
C PHE A 166 3.76 4.95 12.58
N GLU A 167 4.09 4.64 13.83
CA GLU A 167 3.63 3.42 14.49
C GLU A 167 2.32 3.68 15.24
N TYR A 168 1.36 2.77 15.11
CA TYR A 168 0.13 2.85 15.88
C TYR A 168 0.35 2.35 17.30
N THR A 169 -0.06 3.15 18.28
CA THR A 169 -0.03 2.74 19.69
C THR A 169 -1.40 2.94 20.33
N THR A 170 -1.85 1.95 21.08
CA THR A 170 -3.07 2.02 21.89
C THR A 170 -2.83 2.71 23.23
N ALA A 171 -1.57 2.96 23.62
CA ALA A 171 -1.16 3.54 24.89
C ALA A 171 -1.24 5.09 24.94
N GLY A 172 -2.07 5.71 24.10
CA GLY A 172 -2.21 7.17 24.07
C GLY A 172 -2.89 7.75 25.33
N GLU A 173 -2.65 9.04 25.59
CA GLU A 173 -3.30 9.75 26.69
C GLU A 173 -4.84 9.68 26.56
N GLY A 174 -5.50 9.28 27.64
CA GLY A 174 -6.96 9.09 27.66
C GLY A 174 -7.45 7.77 27.06
N GLY A 175 -6.58 6.78 26.85
CA GLY A 175 -6.95 5.44 26.36
C GLY A 175 -7.37 5.40 24.89
N ARG A 176 -7.13 6.49 24.15
CA ARG A 176 -7.38 6.58 22.71
C ARG A 176 -6.10 6.27 21.97
N GLY A 177 -6.14 5.32 21.05
CA GLY A 177 -4.98 5.01 20.23
C GLY A 177 -4.60 6.16 19.31
N GLN A 178 -3.29 6.30 19.08
CA GLN A 178 -2.71 7.40 18.32
C GLN A 178 -1.55 6.92 17.44
N TRP A 179 -1.25 7.71 16.41
CA TRP A 179 -0.05 7.54 15.60
C TRP A 179 1.13 8.26 16.24
N ALA A 180 2.22 7.55 16.49
CA ALA A 180 3.47 8.12 16.95
C ALA A 180 4.50 8.15 15.81
N PRO A 181 5.11 9.30 15.49
CA PRO A 181 6.20 9.34 14.53
C PRO A 181 7.36 8.47 15.03
N VAL A 182 7.94 7.69 14.13
CA VAL A 182 9.16 6.93 14.42
C VAL A 182 10.35 7.86 14.16
N ASP A 183 11.12 8.15 15.20
CA ASP A 183 12.33 8.95 15.07
C ASP A 183 13.44 8.20 14.33
N SER A 184 14.44 8.95 13.84
CA SER A 184 15.58 8.40 13.10
C SER A 184 16.42 7.43 13.93
N GLY A 185 16.47 7.58 15.26
CA GLY A 185 17.18 6.67 16.15
C GLY A 185 16.53 5.29 16.19
N LYS A 186 15.20 5.22 16.27
CA LYS A 186 14.41 3.98 16.20
C LYS A 186 14.47 3.34 14.82
N ILE A 187 14.51 4.13 13.75
CA ILE A 187 14.72 3.64 12.40
C ILE A 187 16.06 2.90 12.30
N ASN A 188 17.12 3.50 12.82
CA ASN A 188 18.46 2.91 12.82
C ASN A 188 18.58 1.72 13.78
N ASN A 189 17.85 1.74 14.90
CA ASN A 189 17.77 0.65 15.86
C ASN A 189 16.79 -0.46 15.46
N GLY A 190 16.30 -0.47 14.22
CA GLY A 190 15.55 -1.58 13.66
C GLY A 190 14.06 -1.57 14.00
N VAL A 191 13.36 -0.44 13.82
CA VAL A 191 11.88 -0.43 13.82
C VAL A 191 11.29 -1.48 12.87
N LEU A 192 11.96 -1.69 11.73
CA LEU A 192 11.61 -2.75 10.78
C LEU A 192 12.19 -4.12 11.17
N ALA A 193 13.10 -4.20 12.13
CA ALA A 193 13.75 -5.41 12.64
C ALA A 193 14.25 -6.33 11.52
N GLY A 194 15.01 -5.77 10.57
CA GLY A 194 15.50 -6.49 9.40
C GLY A 194 14.50 -6.63 8.25
N ARG A 195 13.27 -6.12 8.38
CA ARG A 195 12.28 -6.18 7.29
C ARG A 195 12.53 -5.14 6.19
N ALA A 196 12.08 -5.47 4.99
CA ALA A 196 11.98 -4.57 3.84
C ALA A 196 10.52 -4.24 3.54
N LEU A 197 10.27 -2.99 3.18
CA LEU A 197 8.95 -2.48 2.81
C LEU A 197 8.83 -2.42 1.29
N PHE A 198 7.70 -2.84 0.74
CA PHE A 198 7.37 -2.75 -0.67
C PHE A 198 6.10 -1.92 -0.83
N LEU A 199 6.24 -0.78 -1.52
CA LEU A 199 5.19 0.21 -1.71
C LEU A 199 4.89 0.37 -3.21
N GLY A 200 3.66 0.73 -3.54
CA GLY A 200 3.26 0.95 -4.94
C GLY A 200 1.75 1.04 -5.09
N LYS A 201 1.26 1.00 -6.33
CA LYS A 201 -0.19 1.08 -6.61
C LYS A 201 -0.99 -0.16 -6.14
N SER A 202 -0.32 -1.27 -5.91
CA SER A 202 -0.89 -2.53 -5.42
C SER A 202 -0.94 -2.58 -3.89
N ALA A 203 -0.98 -3.78 -3.31
CA ALA A 203 -0.90 -3.93 -1.86
C ALA A 203 0.50 -3.57 -1.35
N SER A 204 0.54 -2.78 -0.28
CA SER A 204 1.75 -2.57 0.50
C SER A 204 2.12 -3.81 1.30
N LEU A 205 3.41 -4.08 1.42
CA LEU A 205 3.91 -5.30 2.04
C LEU A 205 5.12 -5.02 2.94
N CYS A 206 5.25 -5.81 4.00
CA CYS A 206 6.41 -5.85 4.85
C CYS A 206 6.91 -7.29 4.93
N VAL A 207 8.15 -7.56 4.50
CA VAL A 207 8.74 -8.90 4.49
C VAL A 207 10.06 -8.92 5.22
N GLN A 208 10.37 -10.05 5.85
CA GLN A 208 11.71 -10.26 6.41
C GLN A 208 12.73 -10.24 5.28
N ALA A 209 13.72 -9.36 5.37
CA ALA A 209 14.87 -9.47 4.49
C ALA A 209 15.74 -10.61 5.00
N ASP A 210 16.15 -11.47 4.09
CA ASP A 210 16.99 -12.59 4.39
C ASP A 210 18.38 -12.26 3.84
N ASP A 211 19.24 -11.70 4.71
CA ASP A 211 20.58 -11.23 4.37
C ASP A 211 21.52 -12.38 3.90
N GLY A 212 21.02 -13.63 3.82
CA GLY A 212 21.74 -14.79 3.30
C GLY A 212 20.90 -15.89 2.61
N GLY A 213 19.63 -15.67 2.26
CA GLY A 213 18.76 -16.73 1.73
C GLY A 213 17.84 -16.35 0.57
N CYS A 214 16.52 -16.64 0.65
CA CYS A 214 15.62 -16.84 -0.51
C CYS A 214 15.51 -15.67 -1.50
N CYS A 215 15.92 -14.45 -1.11
CA CYS A 215 15.89 -13.24 -1.93
C CYS A 215 17.21 -12.45 -1.83
N PRO A 216 18.31 -12.89 -2.48
CA PRO A 216 19.66 -12.34 -2.29
C PRO A 216 19.89 -10.90 -2.82
N GLY A 217 18.83 -10.12 -3.07
CA GLY A 217 18.88 -8.70 -3.44
C GLY A 217 18.00 -7.79 -2.58
N VAL A 218 17.27 -8.37 -1.61
CA VAL A 218 16.42 -7.61 -0.69
C VAL A 218 17.22 -7.33 0.57
N LYS A 219 17.45 -6.05 0.85
CA LYS A 219 18.16 -5.60 2.04
C LYS A 219 17.15 -5.17 3.11
N GLY A 220 17.40 -5.57 4.35
CA GLY A 220 16.62 -5.08 5.48
C GLY A 220 16.71 -3.57 5.67
N ASN A 221 15.73 -3.01 6.36
CA ASN A 221 15.62 -1.58 6.64
C ASN A 221 15.57 -0.67 5.39
N CYS A 222 15.04 -1.20 4.29
CA CYS A 222 14.89 -0.48 3.03
C CYS A 222 13.42 -0.39 2.61
N VAL A 223 13.09 0.69 1.91
CA VAL A 223 11.80 0.90 1.25
C VAL A 223 11.98 0.77 -0.25
N TYR A 224 11.42 -0.29 -0.82
CA TYR A 224 11.29 -0.52 -2.25
C TYR A 224 9.96 0.08 -2.70
N PHE A 225 9.98 0.90 -3.74
CA PHE A 225 8.78 1.55 -4.23
C PHE A 225 8.68 1.53 -5.74
N THR A 226 7.45 1.41 -6.23
CA THR A 226 7.12 1.57 -7.65
C THR A 226 6.35 2.86 -7.86
N ASP A 227 6.22 3.27 -9.11
CA ASP A 227 5.41 4.44 -9.42
C ASP A 227 3.93 4.14 -9.17
N ASP A 228 3.30 4.98 -8.37
CA ASP A 228 1.90 4.89 -7.94
C ASP A 228 1.08 6.13 -8.36
N GLY A 229 1.66 6.99 -9.20
CA GLY A 229 1.04 8.21 -9.70
C GLY A 229 -0.12 7.96 -10.67
N PRO A 230 -0.95 8.99 -10.91
CA PRO A 230 -1.95 8.95 -11.97
C PRO A 230 -1.25 9.03 -13.33
N TRP A 231 -1.04 7.88 -13.96
CA TRP A 231 -0.52 7.79 -15.32
C TRP A 231 -1.64 7.96 -16.34
N THR A 232 -1.41 8.83 -17.33
CA THR A 232 -2.17 8.84 -18.58
C THR A 232 -1.28 8.27 -19.69
N HIS A 233 -1.89 7.70 -20.74
CA HIS A 233 -1.16 7.24 -21.92
C HIS A 233 -0.30 8.35 -22.55
N GLU A 234 -0.69 9.62 -22.41
CA GLU A 234 0.10 10.74 -22.90
C GLU A 234 1.38 10.99 -22.10
N ARG A 235 1.38 10.65 -20.79
CA ARG A 235 2.53 10.86 -19.90
C ARG A 235 3.57 9.74 -19.95
N CYS A 236 3.21 8.55 -20.43
CA CYS A 236 4.08 7.37 -20.36
C CYS A 236 5.27 7.38 -21.32
N HIS A 237 5.37 8.35 -22.24
CA HIS A 237 6.52 8.51 -23.14
C HIS A 237 7.45 9.66 -22.76
N GLU A 238 7.05 10.50 -21.81
CA GLU A 238 7.76 11.74 -21.48
C GLU A 238 8.38 11.70 -20.07
N VAL A 239 7.82 10.89 -19.16
CA VAL A 239 8.10 10.96 -17.72
C VAL A 239 8.75 9.68 -17.20
N ALA A 240 9.97 9.77 -16.68
CA ALA A 240 10.61 8.62 -16.04
C ALA A 240 9.82 8.19 -14.79
N PRO A 241 9.50 6.91 -14.63
CA PRO A 241 8.70 6.44 -13.50
C PRO A 241 9.50 6.49 -12.21
N ASP A 242 8.84 6.93 -11.13
CA ASP A 242 9.42 7.06 -9.79
C ASP A 242 9.51 5.69 -9.10
N VAL A 243 10.53 4.92 -9.49
CA VAL A 243 10.84 3.58 -8.99
C VAL A 243 12.21 3.60 -8.32
N GLY A 244 12.33 2.96 -7.17
CA GLY A 244 13.56 3.05 -6.39
C GLY A 244 13.61 2.21 -5.12
N VAL A 245 14.77 2.31 -4.48
CA VAL A 245 15.07 1.78 -3.16
C VAL A 245 15.58 2.93 -2.31
N LEU A 246 14.92 3.19 -1.19
CA LEU A 246 15.38 4.12 -0.16
C LEU A 246 15.91 3.33 1.03
N ASP A 247 17.20 3.49 1.33
CA ASP A 247 17.79 2.94 2.54
C ASP A 247 17.46 3.85 3.72
N LEU A 248 16.79 3.32 4.74
CA LEU A 248 16.34 4.14 5.87
C LEU A 248 17.48 4.48 6.84
N ALA A 249 18.61 3.77 6.80
CA ALA A 249 19.72 3.99 7.72
C ALA A 249 20.53 5.24 7.36
N ASP A 250 20.79 5.43 6.06
CA ASP A 250 21.58 6.57 5.55
C ASP A 250 20.75 7.56 4.70
N GLY A 251 19.48 7.24 4.43
CA GLY A 251 18.59 8.03 3.58
C GLY A 251 18.94 7.98 2.09
N SER A 252 19.83 7.06 1.68
CA SER A 252 20.29 7.01 0.30
C SER A 252 19.24 6.42 -0.64
N TYR A 253 19.10 7.06 -1.80
CA TYR A 253 18.24 6.59 -2.90
C TYR A 253 19.09 5.85 -3.94
N ARG A 254 18.60 4.69 -4.40
CA ARG A 254 19.22 3.91 -5.47
C ARG A 254 18.15 3.31 -6.39
N PRO A 255 18.40 3.21 -7.70
CA PRO A 255 17.54 2.38 -8.56
C PRO A 255 17.62 0.91 -8.11
N PRO A 256 16.55 0.10 -8.27
CA PRO A 256 16.59 -1.31 -7.90
C PRO A 256 17.69 -2.06 -8.68
N ARG A 257 18.50 -2.87 -7.99
CA ARG A 257 19.61 -3.60 -8.63
C ARG A 257 19.07 -4.50 -9.75
N GLY A 258 19.70 -4.44 -10.93
CA GLY A 258 19.31 -5.25 -12.10
C GLY A 258 18.13 -4.71 -12.91
N ALA A 259 17.47 -3.64 -12.48
CA ALA A 259 16.46 -2.98 -13.31
C ALA A 259 17.13 -2.23 -14.46
N VAL A 260 17.04 -2.78 -15.67
CA VAL A 260 17.41 -2.07 -16.90
C VAL A 260 16.47 -0.89 -17.06
N ARG A 261 17.00 0.28 -17.47
CA ARG A 261 16.21 1.52 -17.68
C ARG A 261 14.98 1.29 -18.57
N ASP A 262 15.03 0.31 -19.46
CA ASP A 262 13.96 -0.07 -20.38
C ASP A 262 12.80 -0.86 -19.72
N LEU A 263 13.04 -1.52 -18.58
CA LEU A 263 11.99 -2.23 -17.83
C LEU A 263 11.10 -1.27 -17.04
N LEU A 264 11.61 -0.07 -16.71
CA LEU A 264 10.89 0.95 -15.98
C LEU A 264 9.66 1.45 -16.77
N TRP A 265 9.75 1.49 -18.10
CA TRP A 265 8.69 2.00 -18.98
C TRP A 265 7.63 0.96 -19.38
N LYS A 266 7.74 -0.28 -18.90
CA LYS A 266 6.76 -1.31 -19.25
C LYS A 266 5.45 -1.02 -18.53
N TRP A 267 4.39 -0.88 -19.33
CA TRP A 267 3.01 -0.78 -18.87
C TRP A 267 2.37 -2.18 -18.80
N PRO A 268 1.60 -2.53 -17.76
CA PRO A 268 1.27 -1.72 -16.58
C PRO A 268 2.49 -1.45 -15.67
N PRO A 269 2.47 -0.37 -14.87
CA PRO A 269 3.56 -0.07 -13.94
C PRO A 269 3.87 -1.29 -13.05
N PRO A 270 5.10 -1.43 -12.55
CA PRO A 270 5.48 -2.61 -11.78
C PRO A 270 4.56 -2.79 -10.57
N VAL A 271 3.87 -3.93 -10.55
CA VAL A 271 2.95 -4.37 -9.51
C VAL A 271 3.60 -5.53 -8.77
N TRP A 272 3.60 -5.47 -7.45
CA TRP A 272 4.05 -6.57 -6.60
C TRP A 272 2.94 -7.63 -6.54
N VAL A 273 3.21 -8.87 -6.97
CA VAL A 273 2.26 -10.00 -6.84
C VAL A 273 2.99 -11.21 -6.33
N PHE A 274 2.71 -11.65 -5.10
CA PHE A 274 3.25 -12.91 -4.60
C PHE A 274 2.26 -13.60 -3.64
N PRO A 275 1.71 -14.76 -4.03
CA PRO A 275 1.38 -15.83 -3.10
C PRO A 275 2.64 -16.70 -2.87
N SER A 276 2.94 -17.11 -1.62
CA SER A 276 3.86 -18.23 -1.38
C SER A 276 3.07 -19.46 -0.92
N LEU A 277 3.12 -20.51 -1.74
CA LEU A 277 2.70 -21.87 -1.39
C LEU A 277 3.83 -22.54 -0.62
N ALA A 278 3.93 -22.30 0.68
CA ALA A 278 4.57 -23.29 1.52
C ALA A 278 3.49 -24.34 1.86
N ASN A 279 3.63 -25.52 1.27
CA ASN A 279 2.97 -26.74 1.76
C ASN A 279 3.52 -27.10 3.13
#